data_AF-A0A966QY52-F1
#
_entry.id   AF-A0A966QY52-F1
#
_cell.length_a   1.000
_cell.length_b   1.000
_cell.length_c   1.000
_cell.angle_alpha   90.00
_cell.angle_beta   90.00
_cell.angle_gamma   90.00
#
_symmetry.space_group_name_H-M   'P 1'
#
loop_
_entity.id
_entity.type
_entity.pdbx_description
1 polymer ?
#
loop_
_entity_poly.entity_id
_entity_poly.type
_entity_poly.pdbx_seq_one_letter_code
_entity_poly.pdbx_strand_id
1 'polypeptide(L)' 'MRYFSYNNFKTQPGVDDYIETVSEDEIYKDYYPEWHYKMCKKYGEEVVRKDYCFEDCLADWMTVHYAWEVKDD' A
#
# COMPACT_ATOMS: atom_id res chain seq x y z
N MET A 1 1.51 -10.84 -11.83
CA MET A 1 0.73 -10.34 -10.67
C MET A 1 1.73 -10.18 -9.54
N ARG A 2 1.98 -8.97 -9.05
CA ARG A 2 2.97 -8.73 -7.98
C ARG A 2 2.36 -9.02 -6.61
N TYR A 3 3.19 -9.45 -5.68
CA TYR A 3 2.82 -9.69 -4.28
C TYR A 3 3.79 -8.95 -3.38
N PHE A 4 3.28 -8.47 -2.26
CA PHE A 4 4.05 -7.69 -1.29
C PHE A 4 3.84 -8.25 0.10
N SER A 5 4.91 -8.37 0.85
CA SER A 5 4.90 -8.82 2.23
C SER A 5 5.29 -7.69 3.17
N TYR A 6 4.67 -7.65 4.35
CA TYR A 6 5.02 -6.73 5.42
C TYR A 6 4.90 -7.40 6.79
N ASN A 7 5.62 -6.86 7.77
CA ASN A 7 5.52 -7.32 9.15
C ASN A 7 4.26 -6.73 9.78
N ASN A 8 3.30 -7.57 10.15
CA ASN A 8 2.09 -7.16 10.84
C ASN A 8 2.28 -7.33 12.35
N PHE A 9 2.51 -6.20 13.03
CA PHE A 9 2.64 -6.15 14.49
C PHE A 9 1.26 -6.07 15.12
N LYS A 10 0.80 -7.17 15.72
CA LYS A 10 -0.52 -7.18 16.36
C LYS A 10 -0.45 -6.41 17.68
N THR A 11 -1.39 -5.49 17.87
CA THR A 11 -1.56 -4.75 19.13
C THR A 11 -2.37 -5.52 20.17
N GLN A 12 -2.83 -6.74 19.83
CA GLN A 12 -3.66 -7.58 20.71
C GLN A 12 -2.80 -8.51 21.58
N PRO A 13 -3.09 -8.65 22.89
CA PRO A 13 -2.37 -9.56 23.77
C PRO A 13 -2.47 -11.02 23.32
N GLY A 14 -1.33 -11.70 23.20
CA GLY A 14 -1.25 -13.15 22.93
C GLY A 14 -1.30 -13.56 21.46
N VAL A 15 -1.16 -12.60 20.54
CA VAL A 15 -0.97 -12.89 19.11
C VAL A 15 0.46 -12.53 18.74
N ASP A 16 1.19 -13.51 18.19
CA ASP A 16 2.55 -13.30 17.72
C ASP A 16 2.56 -12.46 16.43
N ASP A 17 3.66 -11.74 16.22
CA ASP A 17 3.92 -11.03 14.98
C ASP A 17 4.01 -12.04 13.82
N TYR A 18 3.46 -11.68 12.67
CA TYR A 18 3.53 -12.51 11.47
C TYR A 18 3.76 -11.68 10.21
N ILE A 19 4.23 -12.36 9.17
CA ILE A 19 4.36 -11.78 7.84
C ILE A 19 3.02 -11.94 7.12
N GLU A 20 2.45 -10.82 6.68
CA GLU A 20 1.26 -10.80 5.85
C GLU A 20 1.66 -10.55 4.40
N THR A 21 1.09 -11.32 3.47
CA THR A 21 1.32 -11.19 2.03
C THR A 21 0.03 -10.80 1.34
N VAL A 22 0.07 -9.72 0.57
CA VAL A 22 -1.06 -9.20 -0.20
C VAL A 22 -0.68 -9.05 -1.66
N SER A 23 -1.66 -9.18 -2.54
CA SER A 23 -1.50 -8.93 -3.97
C SER A 23 -1.57 -7.42 -4.27
N GLU A 24 -0.99 -7.02 -5.39
CA GLU A 24 -1.14 -5.68 -5.95
C GLU A 24 -2.61 -5.28 -6.13
N ASP A 25 -3.46 -6.23 -6.55
CA ASP A 25 -4.90 -6.01 -6.76
C ASP A 25 -5.63 -5.72 -5.43
N GLU A 26 -5.22 -6.36 -4.34
CA GLU A 26 -5.75 -6.07 -3.00
C GLU A 26 -5.34 -4.68 -2.54
N ILE A 27 -4.07 -4.28 -2.74
CA ILE A 27 -3.60 -2.92 -2.43
C ILE A 27 -4.37 -1.89 -3.26
N TYR A 28 -4.61 -2.15 -4.55
CA TYR A 28 -5.39 -1.26 -5.41
C TYR A 28 -6.84 -1.12 -4.93
N LYS A 29 -7.48 -2.21 -4.49
CA LYS A 29 -8.88 -2.16 -4.05
C LYS A 29 -9.03 -1.49 -2.68
N ASP A 30 -8.13 -1.79 -1.76
CA ASP A 30 -8.34 -1.48 -0.35
C ASP A 30 -7.62 -0.19 0.09
N TYR A 31 -6.49 0.14 -0.54
CA TYR A 31 -5.67 1.30 -0.14
C TYR A 31 -5.73 2.48 -1.12
N TYR A 32 -5.71 2.22 -2.42
CA TYR A 32 -5.68 3.27 -3.44
C TYR A 32 -6.83 4.30 -3.33
N PRO A 33 -8.10 3.93 -3.05
CA PRO A 33 -9.18 4.92 -2.96
C PRO A 33 -8.97 5.95 -1.86
N GLU A 34 -8.50 5.52 -0.69
CA GLU A 34 -8.23 6.42 0.44
C GLU A 34 -6.98 7.26 0.17
N TRP A 35 -5.93 6.65 -0.37
CA TRP A 35 -4.71 7.37 -0.76
C TRP A 35 -5.02 8.45 -1.80
N HIS A 36 -5.73 8.11 -2.88
CA HIS A 36 -6.10 9.04 -3.94
C HIS A 36 -6.96 10.19 -3.40
N TYR A 37 -7.92 9.89 -2.51
CA TYR A 37 -8.71 10.94 -1.84
C TYR A 37 -7.83 11.91 -1.03
N LYS A 38 -6.87 11.39 -0.25
CA LYS A 38 -5.93 12.22 0.53
C LYS A 38 -5.04 13.06 -0.39
N MET A 39 -4.57 12.50 -1.49
CA MET A 39 -3.75 13.21 -2.47
C MET A 39 -4.54 14.32 -3.16
N CYS A 40 -5.79 14.07 -3.57
CA CYS A 40 -6.65 15.09 -4.16
C CYS A 40 -6.93 16.22 -3.18
N LYS A 41 -7.14 15.91 -1.90
CA LYS A 41 -7.33 16.93 -0.85
C LYS A 41 -6.09 17.81 -0.65
N LYS A 42 -4.89 17.25 -0.84
CA LYS A 42 -3.62 17.95 -0.61
C LYS A 42 -3.14 18.77 -1.81
N TYR A 43 -3.29 18.23 -3.01
CA TYR A 43 -2.70 18.79 -4.23
C TYR A 43 -3.73 19.24 -5.28
N GLY A 44 -4.99 18.86 -5.13
CA GLY A 44 -6.06 19.11 -6.11
C GLY A 44 -6.19 17.98 -7.14
N GLU A 45 -7.42 17.74 -7.61
CA GLU A 45 -7.73 16.62 -8.52
C GLU A 45 -6.99 16.71 -9.86
N GLU A 46 -6.87 17.90 -10.45
CA GLU A 46 -6.18 18.07 -11.73
C GLU A 46 -4.69 17.72 -11.64
N VAL A 47 -4.04 18.07 -10.53
CA VAL A 47 -2.63 17.74 -10.28
C VAL A 47 -2.49 16.23 -10.07
N VAL A 48 -3.35 15.62 -9.25
CA VAL A 48 -3.30 14.18 -8.99
C VAL A 48 -3.50 13.37 -10.26
N ARG A 49 -4.46 13.73 -11.10
CA ARG A 49 -4.73 13.02 -12.36
C ARG A 49 -3.60 13.15 -13.40
N LYS A 50 -2.79 14.21 -13.32
CA LYS A 50 -1.73 14.50 -14.29
C LYS A 50 -0.38 13.92 -13.84
N ASP A 51 -0.08 14.07 -12.56
CA ASP A 51 1.29 13.90 -12.04
C ASP A 51 1.44 12.64 -11.17
N TYR A 52 0.35 11.96 -10.81
CA TYR A 52 0.38 10.76 -9.97
C TYR A 52 -0.32 9.57 -10.62
N CYS A 53 0.15 8.38 -10.30
CA CYS A 53 -0.41 7.11 -10.75
C CYS A 53 -0.43 6.09 -9.60
N PHE A 54 -0.90 4.88 -9.88
CA PHE A 54 -0.96 3.83 -8.87
C PHE A 54 0.43 3.40 -8.36
N GLU A 55 1.49 3.47 -9.18
CA GLU A 55 2.85 3.14 -8.70
C GLU A 55 3.32 4.08 -7.58
N ASP A 56 2.89 5.35 -7.60
CA ASP A 56 3.20 6.29 -6.52
C ASP A 56 2.47 5.91 -5.23
N CYS A 57 1.22 5.44 -5.35
CA CYS A 57 0.47 4.89 -4.22
C CYS A 57 1.11 3.62 -3.68
N LEU A 58 1.57 2.73 -4.55
CA LEU A 58 2.20 1.48 -4.15
C LEU A 58 3.53 1.74 -3.43
N ALA A 59 4.34 2.67 -3.94
CA ALA A 59 5.58 3.10 -3.28
C ALA A 59 5.33 3.72 -1.89
N ASP A 60 4.29 4.54 -1.76
CA ASP A 60 3.85 5.10 -0.47
C ASP A 60 3.40 3.99 0.49
N TRP A 61 2.54 3.07 0.00
CA TRP A 61 2.07 1.93 0.77
C TRP A 61 3.23 1.07 1.29
N MET A 62 4.20 0.75 0.42
CA MET A 62 5.39 -0.02 0.81
C MET A 62 6.22 0.72 1.87
N THR A 63 6.36 2.04 1.75
CA THR A 63 7.09 2.86 2.71
C THR A 63 6.40 2.87 4.07
N VAL A 64 5.08 3.07 4.10
CA VAL A 64 4.28 3.12 5.34
C VAL A 64 4.28 1.77 6.06
N HIS A 65 4.21 0.66 5.31
CA HIS A 65 4.13 -0.69 5.88
C HIS A 65 5.49 -1.36 6.05
N TYR A 66 6.60 -0.70 5.66
CA TYR A 66 7.93 -1.33 5.55
C TYR A 66 7.88 -2.64 4.75
N ALA A 67 7.11 -2.63 3.66
CA ALA A 67 6.85 -3.81 2.85
C ALA A 67 7.95 -4.05 1.81
N TRP A 68 8.02 -5.29 1.31
CA TRP A 68 8.90 -5.68 0.22
C TRP A 68 8.14 -6.51 -0.82
N GLU A 69 8.56 -6.39 -2.08
CA GLU A 69 8.04 -7.23 -3.16
C GLU A 69 8.57 -8.66 -2.99
N VAL A 70 7.66 -9.63 -3.09
CA VAL A 70 7.99 -11.05 -3.09
C VAL A 70 8.40 -11.44 -4.51
N LYS A 71 9.63 -11.92 -4.65
CA LYS A 71 10.13 -12.49 -5.91
C LYS A 71 10.03 -14.00 -5.82
N ASP A 72 9.43 -14.62 -6.83
CA ASP A 72 9.55 -16.07 -7.02
C ASP A 72 11.00 -16.38 -7.42
N ASP A 73 11.69 -17.22 -6.64
CA ASP A 73 13.01 -17.78 -6.96
C ASP A 73 12.91 -18.94 -7.97
#